data_AF-A0A1Y4LLE1-F1
#
_entry.id   AF-A0A1Y4LLE1-F1
#
_cell.length_a   1.000
_cell.length_b   1.000
_cell.length_c   1.000
_cell.angle_alpha   90.00
_cell.angle_beta   90.00
_cell.angle_gamma   90.00
#
_symmetry.space_group_name_H-M   'P 1'
#
loop_
_entity.id
_entity.type
_entity.pdbx_description
1 polymer ?
#
loop_
_entity_poly.entity_id
_entity_poly.type
_entity_poly.pdbx_seq_one_letter_code
_entity_poly.pdbx_strand_id
1 'polypeptide(L)' 'MRDRDYVWCLTHMALDQEEELSRLCPGCRLQAEEERCPVCGRPAERWEGALNPSFDQERYERLRRGEQP' A
#
# COMPACT_ATOMS: atom_id res chain seq x y z
N MET A 1 -18.44 -10.41 6.81
CA MET A 1 -18.21 -9.65 5.56
C MET A 1 -18.49 -10.58 4.40
N ARG A 2 -19.33 -10.15 3.45
CA ARG A 2 -19.58 -10.84 2.18
C ARG A 2 -18.77 -10.16 1.08
N ASP A 3 -18.60 -10.81 -0.07
CA ASP A 3 -17.82 -10.27 -1.19
C ASP A 3 -18.24 -8.85 -1.60
N ARG A 4 -19.54 -8.58 -1.62
CA ARG A 4 -20.08 -7.24 -1.87
C ARG A 4 -19.62 -6.18 -0.85
N ASP A 5 -19.39 -6.57 0.40
CA ASP A 5 -19.00 -5.65 1.47
C ASP A 5 -17.53 -5.25 1.24
N TYR A 6 -16.70 -6.18 0.74
CA TYR A 6 -15.33 -5.87 0.33
C TYR A 6 -15.30 -4.94 -0.88
N VAL A 7 -16.12 -5.20 -1.90
CA VAL A 7 -16.22 -4.31 -3.07
C VAL A 7 -16.64 -2.91 -2.64
N TRP A 8 -17.68 -2.80 -1.81
CA TRP A 8 -18.13 -1.53 -1.27
C TRP A 8 -17.01 -0.79 -0.54
N CYS A 9 -16.29 -1.45 0.38
CA CYS A 9 -15.17 -0.85 1.09
C CYS A 9 -14.06 -0.38 0.14
N LEU A 10 -13.65 -1.22 -0.81
CA LEU A 10 -12.59 -0.85 -1.77
C LEU A 10 -12.98 0.35 -2.62
N THR A 11 -14.21 0.37 -3.13
CA THR A 11 -14.71 1.49 -3.93
C THR A 11 -14.79 2.77 -3.10
N HIS A 12 -15.30 2.71 -1.87
CA HIS A 12 -15.39 3.89 -1.02
C HIS A 12 -14.03 4.41 -0.59
N MET A 13 -13.06 3.55 -0.26
CA MET A 13 -11.70 3.98 0.04
C MET A 13 -11.05 4.72 -1.15
N ALA A 14 -11.29 4.28 -2.38
CA ALA A 14 -10.79 4.95 -3.56
C ALA A 14 -11.46 6.32 -3.77
N LEU A 15 -12.79 6.41 -3.60
CA LEU A 15 -13.53 7.67 -3.72
C LEU A 15 -13.13 8.69 -2.65
N ASP A 16 -12.93 8.26 -1.41
CA ASP A 16 -12.50 9.13 -0.31
C ASP A 16 -11.11 9.73 -0.62
N GLN A 17 -10.19 8.92 -1.14
CA GLN A 17 -8.86 9.39 -1.58
C GLN A 17 -8.97 10.42 -2.71
N GLU A 18 -9.82 10.18 -3.71
CA GLU A 18 -10.05 11.14 -4.80
C GLU A 18 -10.60 12.47 -4.29
N GLU A 19 -11.55 12.43 -3.34
CA GLU A 19 -12.10 13.63 -2.71
C GLU A 19 -11.01 14.41 -1.95
N GLU A 20 -10.18 13.73 -1.17
CA GLU A 20 -9.06 14.35 -0.45
C GLU A 20 -8.07 15.03 -1.41
N LEU A 21 -7.67 14.36 -2.48
CA LEU A 21 -6.77 14.92 -3.49
C LEU A 21 -7.39 16.12 -4.21
N SER A 22 -8.70 16.13 -4.42
CA SER A 22 -9.41 17.25 -5.07
C SER A 22 -9.38 18.55 -4.26
N ARG A 23 -9.18 18.45 -2.94
CA ARG A 23 -9.09 19.60 -2.03
C ARG A 23 -7.72 20.28 -2.03
N LEU A 24 -6.70 19.63 -2.61
CA LEU A 24 -5.33 20.14 -2.65
C LEU A 24 -5.11 21.08 -3.85
N CYS A 25 -4.16 22.01 -3.72
CA CYS A 25 -3.67 22.76 -4.87
C CYS A 25 -2.84 21.85 -5.80
N PRO A 26 -2.61 22.23 -7.08
CA PRO A 26 -1.91 21.39 -8.04
C PRO A 26 -0.52 20.91 -7.58
N GLY A 27 0.24 21.75 -6.88
CA GLY A 27 1.56 21.39 -6.36
C GLY A 27 1.50 20.38 -5.22
N CYS A 28 0.59 20.57 -4.27
CA CYS A 28 0.40 19.63 -3.16
C CYS A 28 -0.15 18.28 -3.65
N ARG A 29 -1.01 18.30 -4.67
CA ARG A 29 -1.52 17.09 -5.30
C ARG A 29 -0.40 16.26 -5.94
N LEU A 30 0.49 16.90 -6.71
CA LEU A 30 1.63 16.24 -7.32
C LEU A 30 2.55 15.56 -6.28
N GLN A 31 2.74 16.19 -5.12
CA GLN A 31 3.53 15.61 -4.03
C GLN A 31 2.83 14.45 -3.31
N ALA A 32 1.49 14.47 -3.22
CA ALA A 32 0.71 13.40 -2.63
C ALA A 32 0.60 12.17 -3.54
N GLU A 33 0.59 12.38 -4.86
CA GLU A 33 0.60 11.31 -5.88
C GLU A 33 2.01 10.71 -6.08
N GLU A 34 3.07 11.33 -5.53
CA GLU A 34 4.43 10.81 -5.63
C GLU A 34 4.62 9.58 -4.73
N GLU A 35 5.03 8.46 -5.33
CA GLU A 35 5.40 7.28 -4.58
C GLU A 35 6.58 7.58 -3.65
N ARG A 36 6.41 7.29 -2.36
CA ARG A 36 7.41 7.55 -1.32
C ARG A 36 7.59 6.34 -0.41
N CYS A 37 8.81 6.17 0.10
CA CYS A 37 9.12 5.12 1.05
C CYS A 37 8.24 5.26 2.30
N PRO A 38 7.45 4.24 2.70
CA PRO A 38 6.59 4.33 3.89
C PRO A 38 7.39 4.43 5.19
N VAL A 39 8.70 4.12 5.16
CA VAL A 39 9.59 4.20 6.33
C VAL A 39 10.21 5.59 6.47
N CYS A 40 10.71 6.20 5.39
CA CYS A 40 11.53 7.42 5.48
C CYS A 40 11.06 8.59 4.59
N GLY A 41 10.00 8.41 3.80
CA GLY A 41 9.38 9.46 2.99
C GLY A 41 10.17 9.92 1.75
N ARG A 42 11.30 9.28 1.42
CA ARG A 42 12.08 9.59 0.21
C ARG A 42 11.33 9.15 -1.05
N PRO A 43 11.43 9.90 -2.17
CA PRO A 43 10.83 9.53 -3.46
C PRO A 43 11.24 8.15 -3.93
N ALA A 44 10.30 7.44 -4.55
CA ALA A 44 10.49 6.08 -5.03
C ALA A 44 11.14 6.07 -6.41
N GLU A 45 12.36 6.56 -6.54
CA GLU A 45 13.05 6.58 -7.84
C GLU A 45 13.42 5.15 -8.35
N ARG A 46 13.35 4.12 -7.49
CA ARG A 46 13.68 2.70 -7.82
C ARG A 46 13.05 1.67 -6.86
N TRP A 47 11.72 1.59 -6.75
CA TRP A 47 11.06 0.49 -6.02
C TRP A 47 10.39 -0.54 -6.95
N GLU A 48 10.88 -0.71 -8.18
CA GLU A 48 10.62 -1.92 -8.95
C GLU A 48 11.25 -3.12 -8.22
N GLY A 49 10.46 -3.84 -7.42
CA GLY A 49 10.81 -5.18 -6.94
C GLY A 49 11.70 -5.25 -5.70
N ALA A 50 11.74 -4.23 -4.83
CA ALA A 50 12.41 -4.37 -3.54
C ALA A 50 11.59 -5.24 -2.57
N LEU A 51 11.59 -6.55 -2.85
CA LEU A 51 11.39 -7.57 -1.83
C LEU A 51 12.25 -7.17 -0.63
N ASN A 52 11.64 -7.06 0.54
CA ASN A 52 12.40 -6.84 1.77
C ASN A 52 13.54 -7.88 1.79
N PRO A 53 14.83 -7.47 1.76
CA PRO A 53 15.95 -8.41 1.68
C PRO A 53 15.98 -9.39 2.86
N SER A 54 15.36 -8.99 3.97
CA SER A 54 15.19 -9.79 5.18
C SER A 54 13.91 -10.63 5.18
N PHE A 55 13.14 -10.64 4.09
CA PHE A 55 11.93 -11.44 3.98
C PHE A 55 12.27 -12.90 3.74
N ASP A 56 12.06 -13.70 4.77
CA ASP A 56 12.23 -15.15 4.72
C ASP A 56 10.95 -15.81 4.19
N GLN A 57 10.96 -16.08 2.88
CA GLN A 57 9.85 -16.74 2.18
C GLN A 57 9.53 -18.12 2.79
N GLU A 58 10.56 -18.89 3.17
CA GLU A 58 10.41 -20.24 3.68
C GLU A 58 9.74 -20.23 5.07
N ARG A 59 10.20 -19.33 5.95
CA ARG A 59 9.58 -19.11 7.26
C ARG A 59 8.14 -18.61 7.13
N TYR A 60 7.87 -17.69 6.20
CA TYR A 60 6.50 -17.22 5.94
C TYR A 60 5.58 -18.38 5.59
N GLU A 61 6.00 -19.25 4.65
CA GLU A 61 5.19 -20.39 4.23
C GLU A 61 4.98 -21.41 5.34
N ARG A 62 6.01 -21.65 6.17
CA ARG A 62 5.94 -22.52 7.36
C ARG A 62 4.88 -22.02 8.34
N LEU A 63 4.94 -20.74 8.71
CA LEU A 63 3.97 -20.12 9.61
C LEU A 63 2.56 -20.08 8.99
N ARG A 64 2.45 -19.84 7.67
CA ARG A 64 1.17 -19.87 6.95
C ARG A 64 0.49 -21.24 7.02
N ARG A 65 1.26 -22.32 7.10
CA ARG A 65 0.75 -23.69 7.30
C ARG A 65 0.49 -24.05 8.76
N GLY A 66 0.78 -23.16 9.71
CA GLY A 66 0.55 -23.37 11.14
C GLY A 66 1.63 -24.19 11.85
N GLU A 67 2.80 -24.34 11.24
CA GLU A 67 3.94 -25.03 11.84
C GLU A 67 4.61 -24.14 12.90
N GLN A 68 5.15 -24.73 13.97
CA GLN A 68 5.85 -23.97 15.02
C GLN A 68 7.20 -23.40 14.53
N PRO A 69 7.68 -22.28 15.11
CA PRO A 69 8.82 -21.51 14.59
C PRO A 69 10.13 -22.29 14.47
#